data_AF-A0A1F9DBN6-F1
#
_entry.id   AF-A0A1F9DBN6-F1
#
_cell.length_a   1.000
_cell.length_b   1.000
_cell.length_c   1.000
_cell.angle_alpha   90.00
_cell.angle_beta   90.00
_cell.angle_gamma   90.00
#
_symmetry.space_group_name_H-M   'P 1'
#
loop_
_entity.id
_entity.type
_entity.pdbx_description
1 polymer ?
#
loop_
_entity_poly.entity_id
_entity_poly.type
_entity_poly.pdbx_seq_one_letter_code
_entity_poly.pdbx_strand_id
1 'polypeptide(L)'
;MTAYIMLCSGSLMSIFWGVAHIIPTKPVVKGFGKISEDNRRIIQMEWIAEGLTLCFLGALVLLITITAGAANTVSFLVYRASAAMLLVMAGLTAVTGARTALIPIKICPVVKVVIAGLFF
;
A
#
# COMPACT_ATOMS: atom_id res chain seq x y z
N MET A 1 14.74 16.71 11.35
CA MET A 1 15.29 16.28 10.04
C MET A 1 15.04 14.79 9.79
N THR A 2 15.49 13.88 10.67
CA THR A 2 15.33 12.42 10.49
C THR A 2 13.89 11.96 10.25
N ALA A 3 12.93 12.41 11.07
CA ALA A 3 11.52 12.05 10.90
C ALA A 3 10.94 12.50 9.54
N TYR A 4 11.34 13.68 9.07
CA TYR A 4 10.92 14.21 7.77
C TYR A 4 11.40 13.30 6.62
N ILE A 5 12.65 12.85 6.70
CA ILE A 5 13.22 11.92 5.69
C ILE A 5 12.46 10.60 5.71
N MET A 6 12.22 10.01 6.88
CA MET A 6 11.46 8.76 7.02
C MET A 6 10.05 8.86 6.42
N LEU A 7 9.31 9.92 6.74
CA LEU A 7 7.96 10.16 6.23
C LEU A 7 7.94 10.31 4.70
N CYS A 8 8.87 11.09 4.15
CA CYS A 8 9.00 11.26 2.70
C CYS A 8 9.38 9.94 2.01
N SER A 9 10.34 9.20 2.56
CA SER A 9 10.75 7.88 2.05
C SER A 9 9.59 6.89 2.06
N GLY A 10 8.87 6.76 3.19
CA GLY A 10 7.70 5.88 3.28
C GLY A 10 6.61 6.27 2.29
N SER A 11 6.39 7.57 2.09
CA SER A 11 5.39 8.08 1.15
C SER A 11 5.73 7.70 -0.29
N LEU A 12 6.97 7.93 -0.70
CA LEU A 12 7.44 7.59 -2.05
C LEU A 12 7.43 6.08 -2.27
N MET A 13 7.82 5.29 -1.27
CA MET A 13 7.74 3.83 -1.33
C MET A 13 6.30 3.33 -1.46
N SER A 14 5.35 3.94 -0.74
CA SER A 14 3.91 3.61 -0.84
C SER A 14 3.35 3.91 -2.22
N ILE A 15 3.65 5.08 -2.77
CA ILE A 15 3.23 5.48 -4.12
C ILE A 15 3.83 4.52 -5.16
N PHE A 16 5.13 4.26 -5.07
CA PHE A 16 5.81 3.35 -5.98
C PHE A 16 5.19 1.96 -5.95
N TRP A 17 4.92 1.42 -4.75
CA TRP A 17 4.30 0.12 -4.58
C TRP A 17 2.84 0.09 -5.09
N GLY A 18 2.09 1.18 -4.92
CA GLY A 18 0.74 1.33 -5.47
C GLY A 18 0.73 1.35 -7.00
N VAL A 19 1.67 2.08 -7.63
CA VAL A 19 1.87 2.06 -9.08
C VAL A 19 2.25 0.67 -9.57
N ALA A 20 3.08 -0.05 -8.81
CA ALA A 20 3.46 -1.44 -9.09
C ALA A 20 2.29 -2.44 -8.95
N HIS A 21 1.19 -2.08 -8.29
CA HIS A 21 -0.07 -2.84 -8.40
C HIS A 21 -0.76 -2.51 -9.72
N ILE A 22 -0.96 -1.22 -10.02
CA ILE A 22 -1.81 -0.77 -11.13
C ILE A 22 -1.23 -1.17 -12.51
N ILE A 23 0.05 -0.92 -12.77
CA ILE A 23 0.65 -1.12 -14.10
C ILE A 23 0.64 -2.60 -14.54
N PRO A 24 1.15 -3.56 -13.76
CA PRO A 24 1.19 -4.97 -14.15
C PRO A 24 -0.10 -5.74 -13.81
N THR A 25 -1.26 -5.07 -13.70
CA THR A 25 -2.52 -5.74 -13.34
C THR A 25 -2.86 -6.91 -14.29
N LYS A 26 -2.77 -6.69 -15.61
CA LYS A 26 -3.09 -7.73 -16.62
C LYS A 26 -2.29 -9.03 -16.43
N PRO A 27 -0.94 -9.02 -16.36
CA PRO A 27 -0.18 -10.24 -16.13
C PRO A 27 -0.42 -10.87 -14.75
N VAL A 28 -0.65 -10.08 -13.69
CA VAL A 28 -0.97 -10.62 -12.36
C VAL A 28 -2.30 -11.38 -12.38
N VAL A 29 -3.35 -10.78 -12.95
CA VAL A 29 -4.68 -11.41 -13.07
C VAL A 29 -4.61 -12.67 -13.94
N LYS A 30 -3.77 -12.69 -14.98
CA LYS A 30 -3.52 -13.89 -15.80
C LYS A 30 -2.83 -15.00 -14.99
N GLY A 31 -2.01 -14.65 -14.00
CA GLY A 31 -1.30 -15.57 -13.11
C GLY A 31 -2.20 -16.45 -12.23
N PHE A 32 -3.48 -16.09 -12.07
CA PHE A 32 -4.47 -16.93 -11.37
C PHE A 32 -4.96 -18.14 -12.19
N GLY A 33 -4.57 -18.26 -13.46
CA GLY A 33 -4.94 -19.40 -14.31
C GLY A 33 -6.36 -19.33 -14.86
N LYS A 34 -7.01 -20.50 -14.99
CA LYS A 34 -8.39 -20.61 -15.50
C LYS A 34 -9.37 -20.35 -14.35
N ILE A 35 -9.98 -19.18 -14.36
CA ILE A 35 -11.05 -18.73 -13.47
C ILE A 35 -12.22 -18.20 -14.31
N SER A 36 -13.41 -18.08 -13.72
CA SER A 36 -14.55 -17.42 -14.39
C SER A 36 -14.24 -15.95 -14.70
N GLU A 37 -14.93 -15.40 -15.70
CA GLU A 37 -14.77 -13.98 -16.07
C GLU A 37 -15.21 -13.03 -14.96
N ASP A 38 -16.21 -13.40 -14.16
CA ASP A 38 -16.64 -12.59 -13.02
C ASP A 38 -15.56 -12.56 -11.92
N ASN A 39 -14.96 -13.70 -11.59
CA ASN A 39 -13.84 -13.76 -10.64
C ASN A 39 -12.64 -12.97 -11.17
N ARG A 40 -12.38 -13.03 -12.48
CA ARG A 40 -11.31 -12.26 -13.12
C ARG A 40 -11.51 -10.75 -12.94
N ARG A 41 -12.75 -10.27 -13.15
CA ARG A 41 -13.11 -8.85 -12.97
C ARG A 41 -12.99 -8.41 -11.52
N ILE A 42 -13.46 -9.22 -10.57
CA ILE A 42 -13.34 -8.92 -9.13
C ILE A 42 -11.87 -8.85 -8.71
N ILE A 43 -11.05 -9.83 -9.07
CA ILE A 43 -9.62 -9.84 -8.73
C ILE A 43 -8.92 -8.61 -9.33
N GLN A 44 -9.23 -8.26 -10.57
CA GLN A 44 -8.69 -7.06 -11.20
C GLN A 44 -9.09 -5.78 -10.45
N MET A 45 -10.37 -5.67 -10.05
CA MET A 45 -10.87 -4.52 -9.29
C MET A 45 -10.16 -4.40 -7.94
N GLU A 46 -10.11 -5.47 -7.16
CA GLU A 46 -9.46 -5.49 -5.84
C GLU A 46 -7.97 -5.15 -5.93
N TRP A 47 -7.28 -5.70 -6.93
CA TRP A 47 -5.87 -5.43 -7.18
C TRP A 47 -5.60 -3.95 -7.49
N ILE A 48 -6.46 -3.32 -8.32
CA ILE A 48 -6.37 -1.89 -8.64
C ILE A 48 -6.75 -1.04 -7.41
N ALA A 49 -7.80 -1.42 -6.69
CA ALA A 49 -8.26 -0.71 -5.50
C ALA A 49 -7.15 -0.64 -4.45
N GLU A 50 -6.48 -1.75 -4.17
CA GLU A 50 -5.32 -1.80 -3.28
C GLU A 50 -4.19 -0.87 -3.74
N GLY A 51 -3.87 -0.88 -5.04
CA GLY A 51 -2.88 0.02 -5.63
C GLY A 51 -3.23 1.50 -5.46
N LEU A 52 -4.49 1.87 -5.70
CA LEU A 52 -5.00 3.23 -5.51
C LEU A 52 -4.95 3.65 -4.04
N THR A 53 -5.30 2.76 -3.10
CA THR A 53 -5.20 3.03 -1.67
C THR A 53 -3.76 3.32 -1.25
N LEU A 54 -2.80 2.53 -1.73
CA LEU A 54 -1.37 2.74 -1.43
C LEU A 54 -0.86 4.08 -1.98
N CYS A 55 -1.25 4.44 -3.21
CA CYS A 55 -0.95 5.75 -3.79
C CYS A 55 -1.57 6.89 -2.97
N PHE A 56 -2.84 6.75 -2.58
CA PHE A 56 -3.53 7.75 -1.78
C PHE A 56 -2.87 7.95 -0.41
N LEU A 57 -2.59 6.87 0.33
CA LEU A 57 -1.94 6.97 1.64
C LEU A 57 -0.55 7.62 1.55
N GLY A 58 0.24 7.25 0.55
CA GLY A 58 1.55 7.87 0.33
C GLY A 58 1.44 9.35 -0.03
N ALA A 59 0.50 9.72 -0.91
CA ALA A 59 0.27 11.12 -1.27
C ALA A 59 -0.23 11.95 -0.09
N LEU A 60 -1.13 11.40 0.73
CA LEU A 60 -1.67 12.06 1.92
C LEU A 60 -0.56 12.35 2.94
N VAL A 61 0.27 11.35 3.26
CA VAL A 61 1.38 11.54 4.20
C VAL A 61 2.40 12.53 3.65
N LEU A 62 2.75 12.45 2.36
CA LEU A 62 3.65 13.41 1.73
C LEU A 62 3.10 14.85 1.81
N LEU A 63 1.85 15.05 1.41
CA LEU A 63 1.20 16.37 1.38
C LEU A 63 1.15 17.01 2.77
N ILE A 64 0.76 16.25 3.79
CA ILE A 64 0.70 16.75 5.17
C ILE A 64 2.10 17.06 5.69
N THR A 65 3.10 16.24 5.34
CA THR A 65 4.50 16.46 5.73
C THR A 65 5.07 17.75 5.16
N ILE A 66 4.80 18.06 3.89
CA ILE A 66 5.32 19.27 3.23
C ILE A 66 4.53 20.53 3.59
N THR A 67 3.23 20.43 3.89
CA THR A 67 2.37 21.61 4.12
C THR A 67 2.20 21.97 5.60
N ALA A 68 1.95 20.99 6.47
CA ALA A 68 1.68 21.20 7.89
C ALA A 68 2.93 20.95 8.77
N GLY A 69 3.95 20.29 8.21
CA GLY A 69 5.18 19.94 8.90
C GLY A 69 5.06 18.70 9.77
N ALA A 70 6.19 18.02 9.96
CA ALA A 70 6.28 16.73 10.65
C ALA A 70 6.02 16.80 12.17
N ALA A 71 6.12 17.99 12.79
CA ALA A 71 5.97 18.17 14.24
C ALA A 71 4.54 18.57 14.67
N ASN A 72 3.62 18.76 13.72
CA ASN A 72 2.26 19.18 14.01
C ASN A 72 1.42 18.01 14.56
N THR A 73 0.62 18.26 15.61
CA THR A 73 -0.22 17.23 16.26
C THR A 73 -1.20 16.56 15.30
N VAL A 74 -1.82 17.32 14.39
CA VAL A 74 -2.74 16.78 13.37
C VAL A 74 -1.96 15.91 12.38
N SER A 75 -0.76 16.33 11.97
CA SER A 75 0.11 15.51 11.12
C SER A 75 0.40 14.16 11.75
N PHE A 76 0.71 14.12 13.06
CA PHE A 76 0.92 12.86 13.77
C PHE A 76 -0.29 11.93 13.70
N LEU A 77 -1.52 12.44 13.89
CA LEU A 77 -2.72 11.63 13.77
C LEU A 77 -2.87 11.03 12.37
N VAL A 78 -2.60 11.83 11.32
CA VAL A 78 -2.64 11.36 9.93
C VAL A 78 -1.61 10.25 9.68
N TYR A 79 -0.38 10.43 10.17
CA TYR A 79 0.69 9.43 10.01
C TYR A 79 0.34 8.12 10.70
N ARG A 80 -0.12 8.18 11.97
CA ARG A 80 -0.51 7.00 12.75
C ARG A 80 -1.72 6.29 12.13
N ALA A 81 -2.73 7.04 11.68
CA ALA A 81 -3.90 6.47 11.02
C ALA A 81 -3.52 5.78 9.70
N SER A 82 -2.66 6.41 8.89
CA SER A 82 -2.15 5.82 7.65
C SER A 82 -1.33 4.56 7.91
N ALA A 83 -0.46 4.59 8.92
CA ALA A 83 0.34 3.44 9.34
C ALA A 83 -0.55 2.28 9.84
N ALA A 84 -1.56 2.58 10.66
CA ALA A 84 -2.52 1.60 11.15
C ALA A 84 -3.29 0.94 9.99
N MET A 85 -3.73 1.72 8.99
CA MET A 85 -4.40 1.16 7.82
C MET A 85 -3.47 0.25 7.01
N LEU A 86 -2.20 0.63 6.82
CA LEU A 86 -1.20 -0.24 6.17
C LEU A 86 -1.02 -1.56 6.92
N LEU A 87 -0.98 -1.53 8.25
CA LEU A 87 -0.89 -2.75 9.08
C LEU A 87 -2.15 -3.61 8.98
N VAL A 88 -3.35 -3.01 8.97
CA VAL A 88 -4.61 -3.73 8.76
C VAL A 88 -4.61 -4.42 7.39
N MET A 89 -4.25 -3.70 6.34
CA MET A 89 -4.15 -4.27 4.99
C MET A 89 -3.05 -5.34 4.91
N ALA A 90 -1.92 -5.16 5.59
CA ALA A 90 -0.87 -6.16 5.66
C ALA A 90 -1.37 -7.46 6.31
N GLY A 91 -2.08 -7.33 7.44
CA GLY A 91 -2.73 -8.45 8.11
C GLY A 91 -3.74 -9.16 7.21
N LEU A 92 -4.62 -8.40 6.55
CA LEU A 92 -5.59 -8.93 5.60
C LEU A 92 -4.90 -9.72 4.47
N THR A 93 -3.87 -9.14 3.83
CA THR A 93 -3.13 -9.82 2.76
C THR A 93 -2.42 -11.07 3.30
N ALA A 94 -1.81 -11.01 4.48
CA ALA A 94 -1.09 -12.14 5.08
C ALA A 94 -2.02 -13.33 5.38
N VAL A 95 -3.24 -13.08 5.87
CA VAL A 95 -4.20 -14.15 6.19
C VAL A 95 -4.99 -14.65 4.97
N THR A 96 -5.07 -13.85 3.89
CA THR A 96 -5.80 -14.20 2.66
C THR A 96 -4.86 -14.38 1.46
N GLY A 97 -4.57 -13.30 0.72
CA GLY A 97 -3.90 -13.33 -0.58
C GLY A 97 -2.49 -13.94 -0.57
N ALA A 98 -1.73 -13.82 0.52
CA ALA A 98 -0.38 -14.39 0.63
C ALA A 98 -0.36 -15.93 0.59
N ARG A 99 -1.53 -16.58 0.71
CA ARG A 99 -1.70 -18.03 0.56
C ARG A 99 -1.79 -18.48 -0.91
N THR A 100 -1.88 -17.55 -1.87
CA THR A 100 -1.82 -17.88 -3.30
C THR A 100 -0.39 -18.23 -3.73
N ALA A 101 -0.21 -18.76 -4.95
CA ALA A 101 1.12 -19.02 -5.51
C ALA A 101 1.83 -17.74 -6.00
N LEU A 102 1.13 -16.61 -6.08
CA LEU A 102 1.62 -15.39 -6.71
C LEU A 102 2.58 -14.64 -5.79
N ILE A 103 3.85 -14.55 -6.22
CA ILE A 103 4.93 -13.90 -5.49
C ILE A 103 4.62 -12.43 -5.12
N PRO A 104 4.06 -11.58 -6.01
CA PRO A 104 3.77 -10.19 -5.67
C PRO A 104 2.86 -10.05 -4.45
N ILE A 105 1.87 -10.94 -4.32
CA ILE A 105 0.91 -10.94 -3.21
C ILE A 105 1.60 -11.32 -1.89
N LYS A 106 2.57 -12.23 -1.94
CA LYS A 106 3.36 -12.65 -0.76
C LYS A 106 4.30 -11.56 -0.25
N ILE A 107 4.84 -10.74 -1.14
CA ILE A 107 5.75 -9.64 -0.79
C ILE A 107 4.97 -8.44 -0.23
N CYS A 108 3.76 -8.21 -0.73
CA CYS A 108 2.96 -7.06 -0.35
C CYS A 108 2.78 -6.80 1.15
N PRO A 109 2.47 -7.78 2.03
CA PRO A 109 2.32 -7.51 3.46
C PRO A 109 3.62 -7.02 4.10
N VAL A 110 4.78 -7.55 3.68
CA VAL A 110 6.09 -7.11 4.19
C VAL A 110 6.34 -5.65 3.80
N VAL A 111 6.09 -5.29 2.54
CA VAL A 111 6.26 -3.91 2.06
C VAL A 111 5.37 -2.94 2.83
N LYS A 112 4.10 -3.29 3.08
CA LYS A 112 3.18 -2.47 3.88
C LYS A 112 3.65 -2.27 5.32
N VAL A 113 4.18 -3.31 5.97
CA VAL A 113 4.72 -3.21 7.34
C VAL A 113 5.95 -2.31 7.38
N VAL A 114 6.86 -2.43 6.40
CA VAL A 114 8.04 -1.57 6.30
C VAL A 114 7.63 -0.11 6.13
N ILE A 115 6.70 0.18 5.21
CA ILE A 115 6.19 1.54 4.99
C ILE A 115 5.49 2.06 6.26
N ALA A 116 4.68 1.24 6.91
CA ALA A 116 4.02 1.62 8.15
C ALA A 116 5.06 2.05 9.19
N GLY A 117 6.14 1.28 9.37
CA GLY A 117 7.26 1.63 10.26
C GLY A 117 7.92 2.98 9.94
N LEU A 118 7.96 3.40 8.68
CA LEU A 118 8.47 4.72 8.26
C LEU A 118 7.50 5.87 8.57
N PHE A 119 6.23 5.55 8.82
CA PHE A 119 5.22 6.50 9.28
C PHE A 119 5.13 6.57 10.81
N PHE A 120 5.91 5.75 11.54
CA PHE A 120 5.96 5.79 13.01
C PHE A 120 6.99 6.80 13.55
#